data_AF-A0A945X183-F1
#
_entry.id   AF-A0A945X183-F1
#
_cell.length_a   1.000
_cell.length_b   1.000
_cell.length_c   1.000
_cell.angle_alpha   90.00
_cell.angle_beta   90.00
_cell.angle_gamma   90.00
#
_symmetry.space_group_name_H-M   'P 1'
#
loop_
_entity.id
_entity.type
_entity.pdbx_description
1 polymer ?
#
loop_
_entity_poly.entity_id
_entity_poly.type
_entity_poly.pdbx_seq_one_letter_code
_entity_poly.pdbx_strand_id
1 'polypeptide(L)' 'MKSISASIVILAAAVLLAGGSHVAHGQTRVFVQLVGCAAGLLGFGVWFVALQDKGESE' A
#
# COMPACT_ATOMS: atom_id res chain seq x y z
N MET A 1 -7.55 12.84 -9.74
CA MET A 1 -8.06 12.30 -8.45
C MET A 1 -7.54 10.90 -8.12
N LYS A 2 -7.36 9.97 -9.08
CA LYS A 2 -6.86 8.60 -8.84
C LYS A 2 -5.47 8.52 -8.16
N SER A 3 -4.52 9.36 -8.55
CA SER A 3 -3.16 9.36 -7.98
C SER A 3 -3.14 9.68 -6.47
N ILE A 4 -3.94 10.67 -6.03
CA ILE A 4 -4.03 11.05 -4.60
C ILE A 4 -4.60 9.89 -3.77
N SER A 5 -5.57 9.15 -4.32
CA SER A 5 -6.14 7.97 -3.66
C SER A 5 -5.12 6.84 -3.52
N ALA A 6 -4.25 6.61 -4.52
CA ALA A 6 -3.22 5.58 -4.46
C ALA A 6 -2.17 5.89 -3.39
N SER A 7 -1.76 7.16 -3.26
CA SER A 7 -0.80 7.59 -2.23
C SER A 7 -1.32 7.36 -0.81
N ILE A 8 -2.63 7.54 -0.57
CA ILE A 8 -3.27 7.30 0.73
C ILE A 8 -3.26 5.81 1.08
N VAL A 9 -3.50 4.94 0.10
CA VAL A 9 -3.45 3.48 0.30
C VAL A 9 -2.04 3.02 0.66
N ILE A 10 -1.01 3.56 0.00
CA ILE A 10 0.39 3.27 0.31
C ILE A 10 0.75 3.78 1.72
N LEU A 11 0.29 4.98 2.08
CA LEU A 11 0.51 5.54 3.42
C LEU A 11 -0.15 4.68 4.51
N ALA A 12 -1.40 4.25 4.29
CA ALA A 12 -2.12 3.37 5.22
C ALA A 12 -1.42 2.01 5.37
N ALA A 13 -0.91 1.44 4.27
CA ALA A 13 -0.13 0.20 4.29
C ALA A 13 1.16 0.34 5.12
N ALA A 14 1.86 1.47 4.98
CA ALA A 14 3.07 1.76 5.76
C ALA A 14 2.77 1.93 7.26
N VAL A 15 1.66 2.60 7.61
CA VAL A 15 1.21 2.75 9.00
C VAL A 15 0.81 1.40 9.59
N LEU A 16 0.13 0.53 8.83
CA LEU A 16 -0.15 -0.84 9.26
C LEU A 16 1.14 -1.63 9.50
N LEU A 17 2.12 -1.58 8.59
CA LEU A 17 3.41 -2.26 8.76
C LEU A 17 4.17 -1.76 9.99
N ALA A 18 4.22 -0.44 10.19
CA ALA A 18 4.87 0.17 11.35
C ALA A 18 4.15 -0.20 12.65
N GLY A 19 2.82 -0.11 12.69
CA GLY A 19 2.01 -0.47 13.86
C GLY A 19 2.05 -1.96 14.19
N GLY A 20 2.01 -2.82 13.16
CA GLY A 20 2.11 -4.28 13.31
C GLY A 20 3.45 -4.73 13.88
N SER A 21 4.52 -3.99 13.64
CA SER A 21 5.84 -4.27 14.22
C SER A 21 5.88 -4.09 15.74
N HIS A 22 4.97 -3.30 16.30
CA HIS A 22 4.86 -3.01 17.73
C HIS A 22 3.92 -3.97 18.48
N VAL A 23 3.27 -4.90 17.77
CA VAL A 23 2.36 -5.90 18.35
C VAL A 23 3.16 -7.08 18.90
N ALA A 24 3.00 -7.35 20.21
CA ALA A 24 3.70 -8.43 20.92
C ALA A 24 3.21 -9.85 20.55
N HIS A 25 2.07 -9.98 19.86
CA HIS A 25 1.55 -11.26 19.38
C HIS A 25 2.15 -11.64 18.02
N GLY A 26 2.91 -12.74 17.99
CA GLY A 26 3.60 -13.21 16.78
C GLY A 26 2.70 -13.49 15.58
N GLN A 27 1.50 -14.04 15.79
CA GLN A 27 0.54 -14.29 14.70
C GLN A 27 -0.05 -12.99 14.14
N THR A 28 -0.37 -12.04 15.01
CA THR A 28 -0.90 -10.73 14.60
C THR A 28 0.14 -9.93 13.84
N ARG A 29 1.42 -10.02 14.21
CA ARG A 29 2.52 -9.38 13.49
C ARG A 29 2.62 -9.86 12.04
N VAL A 30 2.60 -11.18 11.83
CA VAL A 30 2.67 -11.78 10.48
C VAL A 30 1.43 -11.40 9.66
N PHE A 31 0.25 -11.43 10.27
CA PHE A 31 -0.99 -11.02 9.60
C PHE A 31 -0.94 -9.57 9.12
N VAL A 32 -0.56 -8.63 10.00
CA VAL A 32 -0.49 -7.20 9.66
C VAL A 32 0.58 -6.94 8.59
N GLN A 33 1.69 -7.67 8.62
CA GLN A 33 2.75 -7.56 7.64
C GLN A 33 2.31 -8.07 6.26
N LEU A 34 1.57 -9.18 6.20
CA LEU A 34 0.95 -9.68 4.96
C LEU A 34 -0.08 -8.69 4.40
N VAL A 35 -0.96 -8.16 5.25
CA VAL A 35 -1.98 -7.18 4.83
C VAL A 35 -1.34 -5.89 4.33
N GLY A 36 -0.31 -5.38 5.02
CA GLY A 36 0.44 -4.21 4.58
C GLY A 36 1.17 -4.43 3.25
N CYS A 37 1.79 -5.60 3.05
CA CYS A 37 2.40 -5.96 1.77
C CYS A 37 1.35 -6.05 0.64
N ALA A 38 0.22 -6.70 0.88
CA ALA A 38 -0.85 -6.82 -0.11
C ALA A 38 -1.45 -5.46 -0.49
N ALA A 39 -1.73 -4.61 0.50
CA ALA A 39 -2.22 -3.26 0.28
C ALA A 39 -1.19 -2.39 -0.45
N GLY A 40 0.10 -2.51 -0.11
CA GLY A 40 1.19 -1.84 -0.80
C GLY A 40 1.30 -2.23 -2.27
N LEU A 41 1.25 -3.54 -2.58
CA LEU A 41 1.28 -4.05 -3.96
C LEU A 41 0.09 -3.57 -4.79
N LEU A 42 -1.12 -3.60 -4.21
CA LEU A 42 -2.33 -3.11 -4.90
C LEU A 42 -2.26 -1.59 -5.12
N GLY A 43 -1.84 -0.83 -4.12
CA GLY A 43 -1.65 0.62 -4.25
C GLY A 43 -0.60 0.98 -5.30
N PHE A 44 0.52 0.25 -5.32
CA PHE A 44 1.59 0.45 -6.30
C PHE A 44 1.16 0.04 -7.72
N GLY A 45 0.43 -1.06 -7.87
CA GLY A 45 -0.10 -1.50 -9.16
C GLY A 45 -1.08 -0.49 -9.76
N VAL A 46 -2.00 0.02 -8.94
CA VAL A 46 -2.94 1.08 -9.37
C VAL A 46 -2.20 2.37 -9.71
N TRP A 47 -1.17 2.73 -8.94
CA TRP A 47 -0.36 3.90 -9.24
C TRP A 47 0.45 3.74 -10.53
N PHE A 48 1.03 2.56 -10.77
CA PHE A 48 1.80 2.25 -11.96
C PHE A 48 0.94 2.27 -13.23
N VAL A 49 -0.26 1.67 -13.17
CA VAL A 49 -1.25 1.76 -14.27
C VAL A 49 -1.66 3.21 -14.51
N ALA A 50 -1.90 3.98 -13.45
CA ALA A 50 -2.24 5.40 -13.58
C ALA A 50 -1.09 6.26 -14.15
N LEU A 51 0.16 5.85 -13.96
CA LEU A 51 1.33 6.51 -14.57
C LEU A 51 1.47 6.15 -16.06
N GLN A 52 1.23 4.88 -16.43
CA GLN A 52 1.24 4.48 -17.84
C GLN A 52 0.12 5.17 -18.65
N ASP A 53 -1.09 5.23 -18.10
CA ASP A 53 -2.23 5.94 -18.71
C ASP A 53 -1.92 7.42 -18.98
N LYS A 54 -1.12 8.04 -18.11
CA LYS A 54 -0.71 9.44 -18.26
C LYS A 54 0.38 9.66 -19.33
N GLY A 55 1.20 8.63 -19.62
CA GLY A 55 2.26 8.68 -20.62
C GLY A 55 1.78 8.48 -22.07
N GLU A 56 0.56 8.00 -22.28
CA GLU A 56 -0.06 7.87 -23.61
C GLU A 56 -0.78 9.15 -24.08
N SER A 57 -0.85 10.17 -23.20
CA SER A 57 -1.52 11.46 -23.48
C SER A 57 -0.55 12.61 -23.76
N GLU A 58 0.75 12.36 -23.91
CA GLU A 58 1.77 13.35 -24.30
C GLU A 58 2.27 13.15 -25.73
#